data_AF-A0A2N6AYE8-F1
#
_entry.id   AF-A0A2N6AYE8-F1
#
_cell.length_a   1.000
_cell.length_b   1.000
_cell.length_c   1.000
_cell.angle_alpha   90.00
_cell.angle_beta   90.00
_cell.angle_gamma   90.00
#
_symmetry.space_group_name_H-M   'P 1'
#
loop_
_entity.id
_entity.type
_entity.pdbx_description
1 polymer ?
#
loop_
_entity_poly.entity_id
_entity_poly.type
_entity_poly.pdbx_seq_one_letter_code
_entity_poly.pdbx_strand_id
1 'polypeptide(L)'
;MGFSEGIKKRLMVDSARHCCVCHRYKGVGVEVHHIHPKADGGADTYENGIVLCFDCHCAAGHYNLNHPRGTKFSPDELRGHKERWFDHVKHHSLDSMSDEDVPNVICRYFLTADREEVSKILGRDSGAAFSLKYLLRTPRLKTQFDQLANAYGGRAQDQETDGYGNEFFETRAQLIEKYPEFEGRQNAQVSQRIADDEKLSDPFTAILLQLGAKLEDVASMSLFYEACGGSGWGVDFHTRKPYFVFAQIMSLNDEPVSVTSINNQPFKNNALCQKDAFDMSEVRDLFNINNLVLLKNESIGIFLGAMAGPIDYNPTSYQFETGPSIGEDYHGDTIVRTVLNAEGVASDFSTVGQLYIPRTATVHLHGRDREIAFEEFRPDTLFLISREWLCGSCPHVFGLDKETGKIHFLRTLFDNVGPDEIEEVINCEGYSKLIIAEFDNEVTHIGSVSLDGVQVYRDRKLVYGDAIELDVSGACTFSISGHYRAEIGQPANGVHRRQKLSKYRAYERELRLGFIEAEKVGV
;
A
#
# COMPACT_ATOMS: atom_id res chain seq x y z
N MET A 1 1.12 17.71 20.53
CA MET A 1 0.63 18.66 21.55
C MET A 1 0.41 20.02 20.90
N GLY A 2 -0.80 20.53 20.80
CA GLY A 2 -1.10 21.76 20.05
C GLY A 2 -2.47 22.33 20.39
N PHE A 3 -2.82 23.43 19.72
CA PHE A 3 -4.10 24.16 19.82
C PHE A 3 -5.31 23.28 20.18
N SER A 4 -6.22 23.80 20.99
CA SER A 4 -7.47 23.09 21.30
C SER A 4 -8.30 22.86 20.03
N GLU A 5 -9.12 21.82 20.02
CA GLU A 5 -9.99 21.52 18.89
C GLU A 5 -10.94 22.68 18.53
N GLY A 6 -11.38 23.45 19.52
CA GLY A 6 -12.18 24.66 19.29
C GLY A 6 -11.41 25.74 18.50
N ILE A 7 -10.14 25.97 18.85
CA ILE A 7 -9.29 26.94 18.16
C ILE A 7 -8.99 26.47 16.73
N LYS A 8 -8.64 25.20 16.56
CA LYS A 8 -8.39 24.64 15.22
C LYS A 8 -9.59 24.77 14.30
N LYS A 9 -10.77 24.33 14.77
CA LYS A 9 -12.01 24.41 14.00
C LYS A 9 -12.31 25.85 13.58
N ARG A 10 -12.18 26.80 14.52
CA ARG A 10 -12.42 28.22 14.24
C ARG A 10 -11.45 28.75 13.18
N LEU A 11 -10.15 28.47 13.31
CA LEU A 11 -9.15 28.88 12.32
C LEU A 11 -9.41 28.27 10.93
N MET A 12 -9.83 27.01 10.86
CA MET A 12 -10.17 26.34 9.58
C MET A 12 -11.41 26.94 8.91
N VAL A 13 -12.41 27.36 9.71
CA VAL A 13 -13.62 28.02 9.19
C VAL A 13 -13.29 29.43 8.71
N ASP A 14 -12.58 30.21 9.53
CA ASP A 14 -12.23 31.60 9.21
C ASP A 14 -11.26 31.69 8.02
N SER A 15 -10.47 30.64 7.76
CA SER A 15 -9.64 30.52 6.56
C SER A 15 -10.36 29.94 5.34
N ALA A 16 -11.61 29.48 5.48
CA ALA A 16 -12.32 28.70 4.47
C ALA A 16 -11.50 27.51 3.92
N ARG A 17 -10.67 26.86 4.77
CA ARG A 17 -9.74 25.78 4.38
C ARG A 17 -8.77 26.12 3.23
N HIS A 18 -8.43 27.40 3.10
CA HIS A 18 -7.35 27.86 2.23
C HIS A 18 -6.07 28.06 3.05
N CYS A 19 -4.93 27.99 2.37
CA CYS A 19 -3.66 28.41 2.95
C CYS A 19 -3.65 29.94 3.08
N CYS A 20 -3.39 30.47 4.27
CA CYS A 20 -3.35 31.91 4.53
C CYS A 20 -2.19 32.63 3.80
N VAL A 21 -1.20 31.89 3.30
CA VAL A 21 -0.03 32.47 2.60
C VAL A 21 -0.18 32.40 1.08
N CYS A 22 -0.52 31.23 0.53
CA CYS A 22 -0.63 31.06 -0.93
C CYS A 22 -2.06 31.21 -1.46
N HIS A 23 -3.05 31.33 -0.56
CA HIS A 23 -4.47 31.54 -0.86
C HIS A 23 -5.11 30.45 -1.72
N ARG A 24 -4.49 29.26 -1.83
CA ARG A 24 -5.06 28.11 -2.55
C ARG A 24 -6.01 27.34 -1.64
N TYR A 25 -7.16 26.92 -2.18
CA TYR A 25 -8.03 25.94 -1.52
C TYR A 25 -7.31 24.60 -1.44
N LYS A 26 -7.34 23.98 -0.26
CA LYS A 26 -6.62 22.74 0.01
C LYS A 26 -7.45 21.71 0.79
N GLY A 27 -8.70 22.05 1.14
CA GLY A 27 -9.61 21.13 1.82
C GLY A 27 -9.03 20.58 3.12
N VAL A 28 -8.73 19.28 3.15
CA VAL A 28 -8.07 18.61 4.30
C VAL A 28 -6.54 18.75 4.32
N GLY A 29 -5.92 19.19 3.22
CA GLY A 29 -4.46 19.36 3.07
C GLY A 29 -3.92 20.66 3.68
N VAL A 30 -4.45 21.08 4.83
CA VAL A 30 -3.99 22.26 5.59
C VAL A 30 -3.85 21.92 7.07
N GLU A 31 -2.90 22.58 7.72
CA GLU A 31 -2.62 22.45 9.14
C GLU A 31 -2.57 23.80 9.83
N VAL A 32 -2.87 23.81 11.13
CA VAL A 32 -2.70 25.00 11.96
C VAL A 32 -1.26 25.06 12.48
N HIS A 33 -0.55 26.10 12.07
CA HIS A 33 0.79 26.42 12.51
C HIS A 33 0.79 27.53 13.57
N HIS A 34 1.83 27.56 14.41
CA HIS A 34 2.09 28.70 15.30
C HIS A 34 2.81 29.82 14.53
N ILE A 35 2.31 31.06 14.62
CA ILE A 35 2.96 32.25 14.05
C ILE A 35 4.25 32.56 14.83
N HIS A 36 4.16 32.60 16.16
CA HIS A 36 5.30 32.57 17.06
C HIS A 36 5.47 31.14 17.56
N PRO A 37 6.54 30.41 17.18
CA PRO A 37 6.70 29.00 17.50
C PRO A 37 6.59 28.69 18.99
N LYS A 38 6.00 27.53 19.32
CA LYS A 38 5.87 27.09 20.72
C LYS A 38 7.22 26.89 21.41
N ALA A 39 8.24 26.45 20.67
CA ALA A 39 9.61 26.31 21.17
C ALA A 39 10.21 27.65 21.64
N ASP A 40 9.75 28.77 21.06
CA ASP A 40 10.19 30.13 21.40
C ASP A 40 9.22 30.84 22.37
N GLY A 41 8.33 30.09 23.03
CA GLY A 41 7.35 30.62 23.99
C GLY A 41 6.00 31.01 23.39
N GLY A 42 5.71 30.59 22.16
CA GLY A 42 4.41 30.77 21.51
C GLY A 42 3.24 30.14 22.27
N ALA A 43 2.18 30.93 22.51
CA ALA A 43 0.96 30.45 23.15
C ALA A 43 0.06 29.69 22.16
N ASP A 44 -0.72 28.73 22.66
CA ASP A 44 -1.71 27.97 21.89
C ASP A 44 -3.03 28.76 21.74
N THR A 45 -2.96 30.00 21.23
CA THR A 45 -4.12 30.91 21.10
C THR A 45 -4.58 31.08 19.65
N TYR A 46 -5.82 31.52 19.48
CA TYR A 46 -6.37 31.80 18.15
C TYR A 46 -5.54 32.85 17.41
N GLU A 47 -5.07 33.89 18.11
CA GLU A 47 -4.25 34.98 17.56
C GLU A 47 -2.93 34.45 17.03
N ASN A 48 -2.31 33.50 17.74
CA ASN A 48 -1.03 32.90 17.39
C ASN A 48 -1.14 31.72 16.41
N GLY A 49 -2.35 31.29 16.02
CA GLY A 49 -2.54 30.23 15.04
C GLY A 49 -2.73 30.76 13.62
N ILE A 50 -2.20 30.07 12.61
CA ILE A 50 -2.40 30.35 11.17
C ILE A 50 -2.63 29.05 10.40
N VAL A 51 -3.51 29.05 9.39
CA VAL A 51 -3.78 27.88 8.55
C VAL A 51 -2.86 27.89 7.33
N LEU A 52 -2.05 26.85 7.16
CA LEU A 52 -1.08 26.73 6.06
C LEU A 52 -1.25 25.38 5.34
N CYS A 53 -1.01 25.34 4.03
CA CYS A 53 -0.81 24.07 3.32
C CYS A 53 0.55 23.47 3.69
N PHE A 54 0.74 22.17 3.47
CA PHE A 54 1.99 21.47 3.83
C PHE A 54 3.25 22.15 3.27
N ASP A 55 3.22 22.64 2.02
CA ASP A 55 4.35 23.38 1.42
C ASP A 55 4.73 24.66 2.21
N CYS A 56 3.73 25.50 2.50
CA CYS A 56 3.93 26.75 3.25
C CYS A 56 4.24 26.47 4.72
N HIS A 57 3.67 25.39 5.29
CA HIS A 57 3.92 24.96 6.65
C HIS A 57 5.39 24.56 6.84
N CYS A 58 5.94 23.76 5.94
CA CYS A 58 7.36 23.41 5.92
C CYS A 58 8.25 24.65 5.78
N ALA A 59 7.88 25.61 4.92
CA ALA A 59 8.64 26.85 4.76
C ALA A 59 8.63 27.75 6.01
N ALA A 60 7.51 27.80 6.75
CA ALA A 60 7.36 28.59 7.97
C ALA A 60 8.16 28.02 9.15
N GLY A 61 8.25 26.69 9.28
CA GLY A 61 8.95 26.02 10.38
C GLY A 61 10.48 26.16 10.40
N HIS A 62 11.10 26.76 9.38
CA HIS A 62 12.55 26.89 9.26
C HIS A 62 13.10 28.26 9.71
N TYR A 63 12.39 29.05 10.50
CA TYR A 63 12.95 30.32 10.99
C TYR A 63 14.09 30.07 11.98
N ASN A 64 15.33 30.38 11.58
CA ASN A 64 16.53 30.28 12.41
C ASN A 64 17.32 31.57 12.25
N LEU A 65 17.31 32.41 13.29
CA LEU A 65 18.02 33.70 13.35
C LEU A 65 19.53 33.54 13.13
N ASN A 66 20.08 32.37 13.47
CA ASN A 66 21.52 32.10 13.39
C ASN A 66 21.96 31.63 11.99
N HIS A 67 21.04 31.38 11.05
CA HIS A 67 21.37 30.94 9.69
C HIS A 67 20.32 31.39 8.64
N PRO A 68 20.28 32.67 8.26
CA PRO A 68 19.36 33.17 7.26
C PRO A 68 19.78 32.74 5.85
N ARG A 69 19.19 31.65 5.33
CA ARG A 69 19.19 31.33 3.90
C ARG A 69 17.79 31.62 3.33
N GLY A 70 17.73 32.46 2.30
CA GLY A 70 16.48 32.92 1.69
C GLY A 70 15.72 33.97 2.50
N THR A 71 14.67 34.55 1.91
CA THR A 71 13.69 35.41 2.59
C THR A 71 12.61 34.52 3.21
N LYS A 72 12.79 34.14 4.47
CA LYS A 72 11.85 33.31 5.23
C LYS A 72 10.67 34.14 5.75
N PHE A 73 9.53 33.50 5.96
CA PHE A 73 8.35 34.14 6.55
C PHE A 73 8.66 34.60 7.98
N SER A 74 8.52 35.90 8.23
CA SER A 74 8.60 36.43 9.60
C SER A 74 7.26 36.24 10.32
N PRO A 75 7.22 36.20 11.67
CA PRO A 75 5.96 36.17 12.42
C PRO A 75 5.02 37.32 12.05
N ASP A 76 5.54 38.52 11.81
CA ASP A 76 4.74 39.68 11.41
C ASP A 76 4.18 39.53 9.99
N GLU A 77 4.94 38.93 9.08
CA GLU A 77 4.46 38.62 7.74
C GLU A 77 3.35 37.56 7.77
N LEU A 78 3.52 36.49 8.55
CA LEU A 78 2.49 35.45 8.73
C LEU A 78 1.21 36.04 9.34
N ARG A 79 1.35 36.94 10.33
CA ARG A 79 0.21 37.65 10.91
C ARG A 79 -0.51 38.49 9.87
N GLY A 80 0.23 39.25 9.07
CA GLY A 80 -0.35 40.05 7.97
C GLY A 80 -0.99 39.19 6.86
N HIS A 81 -0.44 38.01 6.56
CA HIS A 81 -1.05 37.04 5.63
C HIS A 81 -2.37 36.51 6.17
N LYS A 82 -2.40 36.05 7.43
CA LYS A 82 -3.63 35.61 8.10
C LYS A 82 -4.69 36.70 8.14
N GLU A 83 -4.36 37.90 8.60
CA GLU A 83 -5.30 39.01 8.74
C GLU A 83 -5.91 39.38 7.38
N ARG A 84 -5.07 39.56 6.35
CA ARG A 84 -5.56 39.86 4.99
C ARG A 84 -6.45 38.76 4.45
N TRP A 85 -6.10 37.49 4.65
CA TRP A 85 -6.92 36.39 4.17
C TRP A 85 -8.25 36.29 4.93
N PHE A 86 -8.26 36.44 6.24
CA PHE A 86 -9.49 36.39 7.04
C PHE A 86 -10.40 37.56 6.69
N ASP A 87 -9.85 38.76 6.51
CA ASP A 87 -10.61 39.91 6.03
C ASP A 87 -11.18 39.66 4.63
N HIS A 88 -10.40 39.05 3.74
CA HIS A 88 -10.85 38.68 2.39
C HIS A 88 -12.03 37.70 2.42
N VAL A 89 -11.95 36.63 3.25
CA VAL A 89 -13.04 35.65 3.45
C VAL A 89 -14.27 36.34 4.07
N LYS A 90 -14.08 37.15 5.11
CA LYS A 90 -15.15 37.82 5.84
C LYS A 90 -15.93 38.82 4.98
N HIS A 91 -15.26 39.55 4.10
CA HIS A 91 -15.91 40.53 3.21
C HIS A 91 -16.45 39.89 1.93
N HIS A 92 -16.55 38.55 1.86
CA HIS A 92 -17.10 37.81 0.72
C HIS A 92 -16.43 38.23 -0.61
N SER A 93 -15.18 38.68 -0.55
CA SER A 93 -14.36 39.07 -1.69
C SER A 93 -13.57 37.88 -2.25
N LEU A 94 -13.87 36.68 -1.76
CA LEU A 94 -13.80 35.52 -2.64
C LEU A 94 -14.78 35.86 -3.76
N ASP A 95 -14.29 36.26 -4.94
CA ASP A 95 -15.08 36.07 -6.14
C ASP A 95 -15.63 34.66 -5.98
N SER A 96 -16.93 34.55 -5.76
CA SER A 96 -17.60 33.32 -6.06
C SER A 96 -17.38 33.21 -7.56
N MET A 97 -16.29 32.53 -7.95
CA MET A 97 -16.42 31.60 -9.05
C MET A 97 -17.75 30.91 -8.75
N SER A 98 -18.75 31.09 -9.61
CA SER A 98 -19.89 30.17 -9.50
C SER A 98 -19.26 28.77 -9.45
N ASP A 99 -19.76 27.88 -8.59
CA ASP A 99 -19.23 26.51 -8.55
C ASP A 99 -19.22 25.87 -9.96
N GLU A 100 -20.02 26.42 -10.88
CA GLU A 100 -20.07 26.18 -12.32
C GLU A 100 -18.77 26.53 -13.09
N ASP A 101 -17.98 27.51 -12.67
CA ASP A 101 -16.77 27.99 -13.35
C ASP A 101 -15.47 27.32 -12.87
N VAL A 102 -15.51 26.55 -11.78
CA VAL A 102 -14.37 25.73 -11.31
C VAL A 102 -14.54 24.34 -11.90
N PRO A 103 -13.62 23.87 -12.78
CA PRO A 103 -13.71 22.51 -13.29
C PRO A 103 -13.63 21.50 -12.13
N ASN A 104 -14.72 20.77 -11.90
CA ASN A 104 -14.77 19.67 -10.95
C ASN A 104 -14.09 18.42 -11.56
N VAL A 105 -12.76 18.43 -11.58
CA VAL A 105 -11.94 17.40 -12.20
C VAL A 105 -11.01 16.79 -11.15
N ILE A 106 -10.98 15.46 -11.07
CA ILE A 106 -10.06 14.71 -10.22
C ILE A 106 -8.81 14.36 -11.03
N CYS A 107 -7.65 14.78 -10.55
CA CYS A 107 -6.34 14.45 -11.12
C CYS A 107 -5.50 13.70 -10.07
N ARG A 108 -5.31 12.39 -10.24
CA ARG A 108 -4.67 11.52 -9.24
C ARG A 108 -3.75 10.49 -9.88
N TYR A 109 -3.00 9.76 -9.05
CA TYR A 109 -2.21 8.61 -9.49
C TYR A 109 -2.64 7.33 -8.80
N PHE A 110 -2.37 6.24 -9.47
CA PHE A 110 -2.54 4.91 -8.91
C PHE A 110 -1.40 4.02 -9.39
N LEU A 111 -1.13 2.98 -8.60
CA LEU A 111 -0.18 1.94 -8.91
C LEU A 111 -0.86 0.58 -8.82
N THR A 112 -0.31 -0.42 -9.51
CA THR A 112 -0.78 -1.79 -9.39
C THR A 112 0.37 -2.76 -9.65
N ALA A 113 0.42 -3.85 -8.90
CA ALA A 113 1.31 -4.98 -9.16
C ALA A 113 0.59 -6.12 -9.90
N ASP A 114 -0.70 -5.95 -10.19
CA ASP A 114 -1.55 -6.98 -10.78
C ASP A 114 -1.49 -6.94 -12.31
N ARG A 115 -0.90 -7.97 -12.91
CA ARG A 115 -0.78 -8.12 -14.37
C ARG A 115 -2.13 -8.14 -15.09
N GLU A 116 -3.13 -8.78 -14.51
CA GLU A 116 -4.46 -8.91 -15.11
C GLU A 116 -5.13 -7.54 -15.15
N GLU A 117 -5.07 -6.78 -14.06
CA GLU A 117 -5.52 -5.40 -14.01
C GLU A 117 -4.84 -4.54 -15.08
N VAL A 118 -3.52 -4.63 -15.14
CA VAL A 118 -2.73 -3.83 -16.07
C VAL A 118 -3.06 -4.20 -17.53
N SER A 119 -3.16 -5.50 -17.83
CA SER A 119 -3.59 -5.99 -19.14
C SER A 119 -4.97 -5.49 -19.52
N LYS A 120 -5.92 -5.49 -18.57
CA LYS A 120 -7.29 -5.00 -18.76
C LYS A 120 -7.34 -3.49 -19.01
N ILE A 121 -6.64 -2.70 -18.20
CA ILE A 121 -6.53 -1.24 -18.38
C ILE A 121 -5.97 -0.91 -19.77
N LEU A 122 -4.90 -1.59 -20.17
CA LEU A 122 -4.22 -1.32 -21.44
C LEU A 122 -4.93 -1.90 -22.67
N GLY A 123 -5.68 -2.98 -22.47
CA GLY A 123 -6.59 -3.57 -23.45
C GLY A 123 -7.92 -2.83 -23.57
N ARG A 124 -8.22 -1.92 -22.63
CA ARG A 124 -9.52 -1.25 -22.46
C ARG A 124 -10.67 -2.25 -22.29
N ASP A 125 -10.42 -3.29 -21.54
CA ASP A 125 -11.42 -4.31 -21.22
C ASP A 125 -12.48 -3.71 -20.27
N SER A 126 -13.75 -4.05 -20.50
CA SER A 126 -14.88 -3.71 -19.61
C SER A 126 -14.71 -4.22 -18.17
N GLY A 127 -13.86 -5.22 -17.96
CA GLY A 127 -13.58 -5.78 -16.64
C GLY A 127 -12.47 -5.06 -15.86
N ALA A 128 -11.88 -3.97 -16.34
CA ALA A 128 -10.88 -3.16 -15.62
C ALA A 128 -11.47 -2.52 -14.34
N ALA A 129 -10.65 -2.24 -13.32
CA ALA A 129 -11.10 -1.68 -12.04
C ALA A 129 -11.78 -0.31 -12.17
N PHE A 130 -11.57 0.39 -13.28
CA PHE A 130 -12.24 1.64 -13.62
C PHE A 130 -12.30 1.78 -15.14
N SER A 131 -13.36 2.44 -15.63
CA SER A 131 -13.55 2.65 -17.05
C SER A 131 -12.74 3.85 -17.55
N LEU A 132 -12.03 3.65 -18.66
CA LEU A 132 -11.27 4.69 -19.34
C LEU A 132 -11.89 5.02 -20.69
N LYS A 133 -12.32 6.27 -20.85
CA LYS A 133 -12.75 6.78 -22.15
C LYS A 133 -11.57 6.93 -23.10
N TYR A 134 -10.44 7.41 -22.57
CA TYR A 134 -9.20 7.55 -23.31
C TYR A 134 -8.05 6.95 -22.52
N LEU A 135 -7.10 6.35 -23.23
CA LEU A 135 -5.85 5.86 -22.66
C LEU A 135 -4.70 6.45 -23.47
N LEU A 136 -3.89 7.30 -22.83
CA LEU A 136 -2.73 7.93 -23.42
C LEU A 136 -1.49 7.06 -23.18
N ARG A 137 -0.80 6.68 -24.26
CA ARG A 137 0.45 5.89 -24.25
C ARG A 137 1.25 6.11 -25.55
N THR A 138 2.58 6.00 -25.51
CA THR A 138 3.42 5.95 -26.73
C THR A 138 3.58 4.51 -27.22
N PRO A 139 3.91 4.30 -28.50
CA PRO A 139 4.31 2.98 -29.00
C PRO A 139 5.46 2.35 -28.21
N ARG A 140 6.48 3.16 -27.82
CA ARG A 140 7.60 2.69 -26.98
C ARG A 140 7.14 2.24 -25.59
N LEU A 141 6.32 3.05 -24.92
CA LEU A 141 5.73 2.70 -23.63
C LEU A 141 4.90 1.42 -23.74
N LYS A 142 4.15 1.24 -24.83
CA LYS A 142 3.40 0.01 -25.09
C LYS A 142 4.32 -1.20 -25.24
N THR A 143 5.38 -1.12 -26.05
CA THR A 143 6.30 -2.25 -26.27
C THR A 143 7.06 -2.61 -25.00
N GLN A 144 7.59 -1.62 -24.28
CA GLN A 144 8.28 -1.82 -22.99
C GLN A 144 7.32 -2.42 -21.96
N PHE A 145 6.09 -1.96 -21.96
CA PHE A 145 5.04 -2.51 -21.13
C PHE A 145 4.77 -3.97 -21.48
N ASP A 146 4.52 -4.28 -22.76
CA ASP A 146 4.23 -5.64 -23.20
C ASP A 146 5.40 -6.56 -22.80
N GLN A 147 6.65 -6.09 -22.86
CA GLN A 147 7.80 -6.83 -22.36
C GLN A 147 7.73 -7.07 -20.84
N LEU A 148 7.53 -6.02 -20.03
CA LEU A 148 7.46 -6.11 -18.57
C LEU A 148 6.28 -6.98 -18.10
N ALA A 149 5.10 -6.82 -18.69
CA ALA A 149 3.91 -7.56 -18.30
C ALA A 149 3.88 -8.99 -18.85
N ASN A 150 4.40 -9.25 -20.05
CA ASN A 150 4.53 -10.63 -20.53
C ASN A 150 5.60 -11.40 -19.75
N ALA A 151 6.68 -10.72 -19.35
CA ALA A 151 7.71 -11.34 -18.52
C ALA A 151 7.21 -11.67 -17.13
N TYR A 152 6.39 -10.84 -16.50
CA TYR A 152 5.75 -11.12 -15.20
C TYR A 152 4.68 -12.24 -15.29
N GLY A 153 5.06 -13.36 -15.89
CA GLY A 153 4.24 -14.48 -16.32
C GLY A 153 3.71 -15.34 -15.18
N GLY A 154 2.49 -15.06 -14.75
CA GLY A 154 1.70 -15.98 -13.92
C GLY A 154 0.59 -15.24 -13.18
N ARG A 155 -0.52 -15.94 -12.89
CA ARG A 155 -1.27 -15.62 -11.66
C ARG A 155 -0.23 -15.66 -10.55
N ALA A 156 -0.16 -14.66 -9.71
CA ALA A 156 0.56 -14.77 -8.45
C ALA A 156 -0.13 -15.85 -7.60
N GLN A 157 0.09 -17.13 -7.93
CA GLN A 157 0.64 -17.93 -6.87
C GLN A 157 1.89 -17.16 -6.48
N ASP A 158 1.83 -16.60 -5.28
CA ASP A 158 2.98 -16.61 -4.41
C ASP A 158 3.64 -17.98 -4.54
N GLN A 159 4.44 -18.19 -5.58
CA GLN A 159 5.82 -18.47 -5.30
C GLN A 159 6.26 -17.25 -4.52
N GLU A 160 6.05 -17.33 -3.20
CA GLU A 160 7.11 -16.97 -2.28
C GLU A 160 8.41 -17.20 -3.03
N THR A 161 8.99 -16.11 -3.53
CA THR A 161 10.38 -16.10 -3.93
C THR A 161 11.27 -16.36 -2.70
N ASP A 162 10.67 -16.47 -1.50
CA ASP A 162 11.13 -17.08 -0.25
C ASP A 162 11.42 -18.61 -0.39
N GLY A 163 11.91 -19.04 -1.56
CA GLY A 163 12.11 -20.46 -1.86
C GLY A 163 13.04 -20.77 -3.03
N TYR A 164 13.85 -19.81 -3.48
CA TYR A 164 15.02 -20.18 -4.29
C TYR A 164 16.01 -20.90 -3.37
N GLY A 165 15.88 -22.22 -3.30
CA GLY A 165 16.70 -23.07 -2.44
C GLY A 165 15.89 -23.70 -1.34
N ASN A 166 15.02 -24.66 -1.68
CA ASN A 166 14.51 -25.66 -0.72
C ASN A 166 15.62 -26.60 -0.18
N GLU A 167 16.87 -26.14 -0.16
CA GLU A 167 18.00 -26.87 0.39
C GLU A 167 18.24 -26.36 1.81
N PHE A 168 17.86 -27.21 2.76
CA PHE A 168 18.09 -26.97 4.17
C PHE A 168 19.41 -27.59 4.60
N PHE A 169 20.20 -26.84 5.35
CA PHE A 169 21.46 -27.27 5.91
C PHE A 169 21.30 -27.53 7.40
N GLU A 170 21.69 -28.71 7.89
CA GLU A 170 21.57 -29.04 9.31
C GLU A 170 22.35 -28.05 10.20
N THR A 171 23.47 -27.53 9.70
CA THR A 171 24.32 -26.57 10.41
C THR A 171 24.62 -25.34 9.56
N ARG A 172 24.79 -24.20 10.23
CA ARG A 172 25.22 -22.95 9.59
C ARG A 172 26.59 -23.08 8.90
N ALA A 173 27.46 -23.97 9.38
CA ALA A 173 28.77 -24.21 8.78
C ALA A 173 28.65 -24.85 7.38
N GLN A 174 27.76 -25.84 7.21
CA GLN A 174 27.45 -26.44 5.92
C GLN A 174 26.85 -25.40 4.95
N LEU A 175 25.96 -24.54 5.44
CA LEU A 175 25.41 -23.45 4.63
C LEU A 175 26.50 -22.49 4.15
N ILE A 176 27.41 -22.07 5.04
CA ILE A 176 28.50 -21.15 4.71
C ILE A 176 29.48 -21.76 3.68
N GLU A 177 29.65 -23.09 3.66
CA GLU A 177 30.46 -23.75 2.62
C GLU A 177 29.90 -23.51 1.22
N LYS A 178 28.56 -23.55 1.06
CA LYS A 178 27.89 -23.27 -0.21
C LYS A 178 27.72 -21.77 -0.49
N TYR A 179 27.43 -21.00 0.56
CA TYR A 179 27.20 -19.56 0.54
C TYR A 179 28.19 -18.83 1.47
N PRO A 180 29.48 -18.73 1.08
CA PRO A 180 30.50 -18.02 1.86
C PRO A 180 30.16 -16.54 2.06
N GLU A 181 29.25 -16.02 1.23
CA GLU A 181 28.63 -14.71 1.38
C GLU A 181 27.89 -14.54 2.72
N PHE A 182 27.67 -15.56 3.54
CA PHE A 182 27.08 -15.41 4.87
C PHE A 182 28.07 -15.51 6.04
N GLU A 183 29.38 -15.59 5.76
CA GLU A 183 30.38 -15.63 6.82
C GLU A 183 30.27 -14.40 7.74
N GLY A 184 29.94 -14.66 9.02
CA GLY A 184 29.77 -13.62 10.04
C GLY A 184 28.54 -12.71 9.90
N ARG A 185 27.62 -12.96 8.95
CA ARG A 185 26.47 -12.08 8.66
C ARG A 185 25.15 -12.83 8.50
N GLN A 186 24.04 -12.11 8.69
CA GLN A 186 22.66 -12.60 8.52
C GLN A 186 22.10 -12.25 7.13
N ASN A 187 22.56 -11.15 6.54
CA ASN A 187 22.15 -10.67 5.23
C ASN A 187 23.38 -10.52 4.33
N ALA A 188 23.21 -10.77 3.03
CA ALA A 188 24.27 -10.68 2.05
C ALA A 188 23.74 -10.24 0.68
N GLN A 189 24.65 -9.72 -0.15
CA GLN A 189 24.35 -9.36 -1.54
C GLN A 189 24.47 -10.57 -2.44
N VAL A 190 23.57 -10.72 -3.41
CA VAL A 190 23.66 -11.82 -4.38
C VAL A 190 24.90 -11.61 -5.25
N SER A 191 25.79 -12.60 -5.28
CA SER A 191 26.97 -12.60 -6.14
C SER A 191 26.62 -13.09 -7.54
N GLN A 192 27.40 -12.71 -8.56
CA GLN A 192 27.15 -13.17 -9.94
C GLN A 192 27.19 -14.70 -10.04
N ARG A 193 28.08 -15.34 -9.28
CA ARG A 193 28.16 -16.80 -9.14
C ARG A 193 26.81 -17.39 -8.72
N ILE A 194 26.22 -16.84 -7.65
CA ILE A 194 24.93 -17.31 -7.14
C ILE A 194 23.81 -17.00 -8.14
N ALA A 195 23.81 -15.82 -8.77
CA ALA A 195 22.80 -15.48 -9.77
C ALA A 195 22.81 -16.46 -10.97
N ASP A 196 24.00 -16.90 -11.39
CA ASP A 196 24.19 -17.87 -12.48
C ASP A 196 23.83 -19.32 -12.04
N ASP A 197 24.25 -19.72 -10.83
CA ASP A 197 24.07 -21.07 -10.28
C ASP A 197 22.61 -21.34 -9.86
N GLU A 198 22.02 -20.44 -9.07
CA GLU A 198 20.65 -20.55 -8.56
C GLU A 198 19.61 -20.09 -9.58
N LYS A 199 20.08 -19.54 -10.72
CA LYS A 199 19.25 -19.01 -11.81
C LYS A 199 18.12 -18.16 -11.25
N LEU A 200 18.44 -16.95 -10.77
CA LEU A 200 17.42 -15.97 -10.38
C LEU A 200 16.43 -15.79 -11.54
N SER A 201 15.35 -16.58 -11.54
CA SER A 201 14.48 -16.74 -12.71
C SER A 201 13.20 -15.93 -12.57
N ASP A 202 13.15 -15.03 -11.58
CA ASP A 202 12.18 -13.94 -11.56
C ASP A 202 12.35 -13.11 -12.86
N PRO A 203 11.35 -13.13 -13.74
CA PRO A 203 11.48 -12.49 -15.04
C PRO A 203 11.59 -10.96 -14.95
N PHE A 204 11.06 -10.34 -13.90
CA PHE A 204 11.19 -8.90 -13.71
C PHE A 204 12.63 -8.51 -13.38
N THR A 205 13.27 -9.22 -12.45
CA THR A 205 14.71 -9.11 -12.16
C THR A 205 15.55 -9.36 -13.41
N ALA A 206 15.24 -10.40 -14.19
CA ALA A 206 15.93 -10.68 -15.44
C ALA A 206 15.84 -9.50 -16.44
N ILE A 207 14.67 -8.86 -16.56
CA ILE A 207 14.51 -7.65 -17.38
C ILE A 207 15.34 -6.50 -16.82
N LEU A 208 15.32 -6.25 -15.51
CA LEU A 208 16.08 -5.15 -14.91
C LEU A 208 17.59 -5.31 -15.20
N LEU A 209 18.12 -6.54 -15.07
CA LEU A 209 19.51 -6.86 -15.39
C LEU A 209 19.80 -6.67 -16.89
N GLN A 210 18.91 -7.10 -17.79
CA GLN A 210 19.04 -6.85 -19.24
C GLN A 210 19.05 -5.36 -19.58
N LEU A 211 18.31 -4.55 -18.81
CA LEU A 211 18.26 -3.10 -18.94
C LEU A 211 19.45 -2.39 -18.24
N GLY A 212 20.42 -3.16 -17.73
CA GLY A 212 21.66 -2.65 -17.15
C GLY A 212 21.56 -2.25 -15.68
N ALA A 213 20.53 -2.70 -14.94
CA ALA A 213 20.54 -2.62 -13.49
C ALA A 213 21.64 -3.50 -12.91
N LYS A 214 22.23 -3.09 -11.79
CA LYS A 214 23.20 -3.91 -11.09
C LYS A 214 22.50 -4.95 -10.22
N LEU A 215 23.13 -6.10 -10.06
CA LEU A 215 22.59 -7.19 -9.23
C LEU A 215 22.33 -6.76 -7.78
N GLU A 216 23.26 -6.01 -7.18
CA GLU A 216 23.16 -5.44 -5.82
C GLU A 216 21.98 -4.47 -5.65
N ASP A 217 21.49 -3.89 -6.74
CA ASP A 217 20.39 -2.94 -6.74
C ASP A 217 19.03 -3.62 -6.94
N VAL A 218 18.98 -4.93 -7.24
CA VAL A 218 17.73 -5.63 -7.61
C VAL A 218 17.47 -6.91 -6.80
N ALA A 219 18.51 -7.50 -6.21
CA ALA A 219 18.39 -8.74 -5.44
C ALA A 219 19.29 -8.73 -4.19
N SER A 220 18.78 -9.30 -3.09
CA SER A 220 19.52 -9.57 -1.87
C SER A 220 19.23 -10.99 -1.38
N MET A 221 19.94 -11.44 -0.34
CA MET A 221 19.65 -12.70 0.32
C MET A 221 19.80 -12.62 1.85
N SER A 222 19.00 -13.39 2.57
CA SER A 222 19.06 -13.50 4.04
C SER A 222 19.05 -14.94 4.52
N LEU A 223 19.64 -15.19 5.68
CA LEU A 223 19.52 -16.49 6.35
C LEU A 223 18.19 -16.59 7.10
N PHE A 224 17.63 -17.80 7.08
CA PHE A 224 16.57 -18.18 8.01
C PHE A 224 16.85 -19.56 8.62
N TYR A 225 16.13 -19.88 9.69
CA TYR A 225 16.16 -21.19 10.31
C TYR A 225 14.73 -21.69 10.40
N GLU A 226 14.42 -22.78 9.69
CA GLU A 226 13.09 -23.39 9.75
C GLU A 226 13.05 -24.39 10.91
N ALA A 227 12.06 -24.21 11.79
CA ALA A 227 11.84 -25.06 12.95
C ALA A 227 10.64 -26.02 12.76
N CYS A 228 9.82 -25.82 11.72
CA CYS A 228 8.64 -26.64 11.43
C CYS A 228 8.86 -27.45 10.15
N GLY A 229 8.89 -28.79 10.24
CA GLY A 229 8.99 -29.69 9.08
C GLY A 229 10.40 -30.24 8.79
N GLY A 230 11.44 -29.62 9.36
CA GLY A 230 12.82 -30.09 9.37
C GLY A 230 13.70 -29.04 10.04
N SER A 231 14.55 -29.44 10.98
CA SER A 231 15.45 -28.51 11.68
C SER A 231 16.64 -28.16 10.77
N GLY A 232 16.63 -26.97 10.15
CA GLY A 232 17.69 -26.59 9.21
C GLY A 232 17.77 -25.10 8.90
N TRP A 233 18.97 -24.67 8.51
CA TRP A 233 19.26 -23.34 7.99
C TRP A 233 18.93 -23.27 6.50
N GLY A 234 18.30 -22.19 6.07
CA GLY A 234 18.01 -21.90 4.66
C GLY A 234 18.49 -20.50 4.26
N VAL A 235 18.41 -20.23 2.96
CA VAL A 235 18.69 -18.92 2.37
C VAL A 235 17.43 -18.44 1.64
N ASP A 236 16.94 -17.25 2.01
CA ASP A 236 15.91 -16.55 1.27
C ASP A 236 16.55 -15.62 0.25
N PHE A 237 16.00 -15.60 -0.96
CA PHE A 237 16.34 -14.63 -1.99
C PHE A 237 15.25 -13.58 -2.11
N HIS A 238 15.65 -12.32 -1.97
CA HIS A 238 14.74 -11.18 -2.02
C HIS A 238 14.96 -10.41 -3.31
N THR A 239 13.92 -10.26 -4.11
CA THR A 239 13.96 -9.46 -5.34
C THR A 239 12.94 -8.34 -5.30
N ARG A 240 13.15 -7.29 -6.12
CA ARG A 240 12.20 -6.19 -6.21
C ARG A 240 10.91 -6.60 -6.92
N LYS A 241 9.77 -6.11 -6.43
CA LYS A 241 8.46 -6.30 -7.07
C LYS A 241 8.16 -5.20 -8.10
N PRO A 242 7.53 -5.50 -9.24
CA PRO A 242 7.08 -4.48 -10.18
C PRO A 242 5.81 -3.78 -9.71
N TYR A 243 5.77 -2.46 -9.88
CA TYR A 243 4.60 -1.62 -9.71
C TYR A 243 4.39 -0.76 -10.95
N PHE A 244 3.26 -0.93 -11.63
CA PHE A 244 2.88 -0.17 -12.81
C PHE A 244 2.15 1.10 -12.39
N VAL A 245 2.61 2.23 -12.90
CA VAL A 245 2.17 3.56 -12.46
C VAL A 245 1.33 4.22 -13.53
N PHE A 246 0.21 4.80 -13.10
CA PHE A 246 -0.72 5.49 -13.95
C PHE A 246 -1.18 6.81 -13.32
N ALA A 247 -1.60 7.74 -14.17
CA ALA A 247 -2.36 8.91 -13.78
C ALA A 247 -3.79 8.83 -14.33
N GLN A 248 -4.73 9.43 -13.62
CA GLN A 248 -6.11 9.61 -14.05
C GLN A 248 -6.48 11.08 -14.05
N ILE A 249 -7.20 11.50 -15.09
CA ILE A 249 -8.00 12.73 -15.11
C ILE A 249 -9.46 12.32 -15.28
N MET A 250 -10.31 12.58 -14.30
CA MET A 250 -11.74 12.24 -14.33
C MET A 250 -12.59 13.51 -14.18
N SER A 251 -13.58 13.69 -15.05
CA SER A 251 -14.54 14.79 -14.89
C SER A 251 -15.68 14.37 -13.97
N LEU A 252 -16.01 15.21 -12.99
CA LEU A 252 -17.23 15.13 -12.19
C LEU A 252 -18.22 16.23 -12.54
N ASN A 253 -17.89 17.07 -13.54
CA ASN A 253 -18.77 18.12 -14.03
C ASN A 253 -19.98 17.50 -14.71
N ASP A 254 -21.16 18.09 -14.49
CA ASP A 254 -22.37 17.73 -15.23
C ASP A 254 -22.27 18.11 -16.72
N GLU A 255 -21.48 19.15 -17.03
CA GLU A 255 -21.21 19.61 -18.38
C GLU A 255 -19.94 18.98 -18.99
N PRO A 256 -19.85 18.87 -20.34
CA PRO A 256 -18.66 18.39 -21.01
C PRO A 256 -17.43 19.29 -20.76
N VAL A 257 -16.32 18.66 -20.42
CA VAL A 257 -15.04 19.32 -20.14
C VAL A 257 -14.00 18.89 -21.15
N SER A 258 -13.20 19.82 -21.68
CA SER A 258 -12.14 19.48 -22.63
C SER A 258 -10.76 19.56 -21.99
N VAL A 259 -9.99 18.48 -22.02
CA VAL A 259 -8.57 18.47 -21.61
C VAL A 259 -7.71 18.84 -22.80
N THR A 260 -6.98 19.95 -22.70
CA THR A 260 -6.29 20.60 -23.83
C THR A 260 -4.77 20.42 -23.78
N SER A 261 -4.19 20.28 -22.59
CA SER A 261 -2.77 19.95 -22.45
C SER A 261 -2.48 19.37 -21.08
N ILE A 262 -1.34 18.70 -20.97
CA ILE A 262 -0.82 18.20 -19.70
C ILE A 262 0.63 18.67 -19.56
N ASN A 263 0.96 19.26 -18.43
CA ASN A 263 2.33 19.61 -18.11
C ASN A 263 2.93 18.50 -17.25
N ASN A 264 4.13 18.04 -17.59
CA ASN A 264 4.81 16.96 -16.89
C ASN A 264 6.25 17.35 -16.57
N GLN A 265 6.85 16.65 -15.61
CA GLN A 265 8.24 16.86 -15.24
C GLN A 265 8.94 15.52 -14.99
N PRO A 266 10.27 15.45 -15.20
CA PRO A 266 11.05 14.29 -14.80
C PRO A 266 10.90 14.04 -13.30
N PHE A 267 10.58 12.80 -12.92
CA PHE A 267 10.61 12.38 -11.53
C PHE A 267 12.06 12.13 -11.11
N LYS A 268 12.48 12.79 -10.03
CA LYS A 268 13.84 12.63 -9.48
C LYS A 268 13.83 11.49 -8.47
N ASN A 269 14.28 10.31 -8.88
CA ASN A 269 14.48 9.17 -8.01
C ASN A 269 15.65 8.29 -8.54
N ASN A 270 16.12 7.34 -7.73
CA ASN A 270 17.13 6.36 -8.12
C ASN A 270 16.56 5.48 -9.24
N ALA A 271 16.91 5.79 -10.49
CA ALA A 271 16.58 4.94 -11.63
C ALA A 271 17.52 3.74 -11.64
N LEU A 272 16.95 2.53 -11.66
CA LEU A 272 17.75 1.29 -11.69
C LEU A 272 18.52 1.14 -13.01
N CYS A 273 18.01 1.71 -14.09
CA CYS A 273 18.54 1.56 -15.44
C CYS A 273 18.99 2.94 -15.96
N GLN A 274 20.20 3.02 -16.54
CA GLN A 274 20.76 4.29 -17.02
C GLN A 274 20.12 4.81 -18.32
N LYS A 275 20.41 6.09 -18.62
CA LYS A 275 19.72 7.05 -19.51
C LYS A 275 19.29 6.60 -20.91
N ASP A 276 19.86 5.53 -21.48
CA ASP A 276 19.66 5.20 -22.90
C ASP A 276 18.62 4.10 -23.16
N ALA A 277 18.20 3.35 -22.13
CA ALA A 277 17.17 2.31 -22.28
C ALA A 277 15.73 2.89 -22.38
N PHE A 278 15.53 4.14 -21.93
CA PHE A 278 14.23 4.82 -21.84
C PHE A 278 14.36 6.30 -22.22
N ASP A 279 14.68 6.61 -23.48
CA ASP A 279 14.51 7.96 -24.01
C ASP A 279 13.02 8.30 -24.11
N MET A 280 12.54 9.01 -23.08
CA MET A 280 11.16 9.43 -22.89
C MET A 280 10.92 10.86 -23.44
N SER A 281 11.78 11.36 -24.31
CA SER A 281 11.53 12.62 -25.04
C SER A 281 10.19 12.60 -25.78
N GLU A 282 9.80 11.46 -26.35
CA GLU A 282 8.48 11.25 -27.00
C GLU A 282 7.28 11.36 -26.03
N VAL A 283 7.51 11.16 -24.72
CA VAL A 283 6.46 11.33 -23.71
C VAL A 283 6.11 12.81 -23.54
N ARG A 284 7.02 13.74 -23.84
CA ARG A 284 6.68 15.17 -23.90
C ARG A 284 5.58 15.46 -24.94
N ASP A 285 5.57 14.73 -26.05
CA ASP A 285 4.62 14.94 -27.15
C ASP A 285 3.24 14.32 -26.90
N LEU A 286 3.16 13.27 -26.05
CA LEU A 286 1.89 12.65 -25.58
C LEU A 286 0.94 13.63 -24.91
N PHE A 287 1.48 14.72 -24.37
CA PHE A 287 0.79 15.62 -23.48
C PHE A 287 0.33 16.94 -24.14
N ASN A 288 0.63 17.10 -25.43
CA ASN A 288 -0.06 18.06 -26.29
C ASN A 288 -1.33 17.39 -26.84
N ILE A 289 -2.40 17.46 -26.05
CA ILE A 289 -3.64 16.75 -26.32
C ILE A 289 -4.56 17.62 -27.18
N ASN A 290 -5.02 17.12 -28.32
CA ASN A 290 -5.97 17.83 -29.18
C ASN A 290 -7.41 17.78 -28.60
N ASN A 291 -7.66 18.52 -27.52
CA ASN A 291 -8.98 18.74 -26.90
C ASN A 291 -9.80 17.45 -26.69
N LEU A 292 -9.37 16.59 -25.77
CA LEU A 292 -10.15 15.40 -25.41
C LEU A 292 -11.33 15.78 -24.52
N VAL A 293 -12.54 15.41 -24.94
CA VAL A 293 -13.78 15.78 -24.23
C VAL A 293 -14.22 14.66 -23.28
N LEU A 294 -14.42 15.02 -22.01
CA LEU A 294 -14.95 14.16 -20.96
C LEU A 294 -16.35 14.62 -20.52
N LEU A 295 -17.29 13.69 -20.47
CA LEU A 295 -18.57 13.83 -19.77
C LEU A 295 -18.41 13.44 -18.30
N LYS A 296 -19.46 13.63 -17.51
CA LYS A 296 -19.51 13.22 -16.10
C LYS A 296 -19.08 11.75 -15.93
N ASN A 297 -18.19 11.51 -14.97
CA ASN A 297 -17.58 10.23 -14.60
C ASN A 297 -16.70 9.58 -15.69
N GLU A 298 -16.53 10.20 -16.85
CA GLU A 298 -15.58 9.72 -17.85
C GLU A 298 -14.15 10.14 -17.46
N SER A 299 -13.18 9.30 -17.84
CA SER A 299 -11.79 9.55 -17.48
C SER A 299 -10.77 9.26 -18.58
N ILE A 300 -9.66 9.99 -18.51
CA ILE A 300 -8.43 9.76 -19.26
C ILE A 300 -7.47 9.02 -18.33
N GLY A 301 -6.98 7.87 -18.78
CA GLY A 301 -5.86 7.18 -18.18
C GLY A 301 -4.57 7.55 -18.89
N ILE A 302 -3.50 7.72 -18.14
CA ILE A 302 -2.17 8.01 -18.65
C ILE A 302 -1.24 6.97 -18.06
N PHE A 303 -0.63 6.15 -18.91
CA PHE A 303 0.36 5.20 -18.44
C PHE A 303 1.72 5.89 -18.31
N LEU A 304 2.30 5.87 -17.11
CA LEU A 304 3.53 6.62 -16.82
C LEU A 304 4.78 5.74 -16.89
N GLY A 305 4.65 4.44 -16.61
CA GLY A 305 5.75 3.48 -16.66
C GLY A 305 5.70 2.48 -15.50
N ALA A 306 6.87 1.98 -15.12
CA ALA A 306 7.03 1.01 -14.04
C ALA A 306 8.04 1.48 -12.98
N MET A 307 7.80 1.05 -11.76
CA MET A 307 8.68 1.21 -10.60
C MET A 307 8.97 -0.17 -10.03
N ALA A 308 10.11 -0.29 -9.36
CA ALA A 308 10.51 -1.44 -8.61
C ALA A 308 10.36 -1.09 -7.12
N GLY A 309 9.67 -1.93 -6.36
CA GLY A 309 9.52 -1.78 -4.92
C GLY A 309 10.83 -1.96 -4.14
N PRO A 310 10.80 -1.77 -2.82
CA PRO A 310 11.90 -2.09 -1.92
C PRO A 310 12.39 -3.54 -2.08
N ILE A 311 13.67 -3.76 -1.79
CA ILE A 311 14.25 -5.09 -1.60
C ILE A 311 13.94 -5.52 -0.16
N ASP A 312 13.69 -6.81 0.10
CA ASP A 312 13.50 -7.42 1.43
C ASP A 312 12.20 -7.14 2.19
N TYR A 313 11.29 -6.32 1.66
CA TYR A 313 9.98 -6.12 2.26
C TYR A 313 8.93 -5.81 1.22
N ASN A 314 7.76 -6.46 1.34
CA ASN A 314 6.60 -6.05 0.58
C ASN A 314 6.03 -4.80 1.21
N PRO A 315 6.12 -3.62 0.56
CA PRO A 315 5.68 -2.39 1.17
C PRO A 315 4.19 -2.44 1.53
N THR A 316 3.37 -3.29 0.91
CA THR A 316 1.91 -3.35 1.13
C THR A 316 1.51 -3.77 2.57
N SER A 317 1.63 -2.86 3.53
CA SER A 317 0.86 -2.89 4.77
C SER A 317 -0.47 -2.17 4.50
N TYR A 318 -1.55 -2.93 4.38
CA TYR A 318 -2.86 -2.40 4.02
C TYR A 318 -3.49 -1.65 5.21
N GLN A 319 -3.69 -0.34 5.09
CA GLN A 319 -4.74 0.38 5.82
C GLN A 319 -5.93 0.52 4.87
N PHE A 320 -7.07 -0.04 5.24
CA PHE A 320 -8.26 -0.04 4.40
C PHE A 320 -9.00 1.30 4.54
N GLU A 321 -9.09 2.07 3.44
CA GLU A 321 -10.08 3.13 3.30
C GLU A 321 -10.93 2.82 2.06
N THR A 322 -12.19 2.42 2.28
CA THR A 322 -13.21 2.39 1.23
C THR A 322 -13.75 3.81 1.05
N GLY A 323 -13.40 4.46 -0.06
CA GLY A 323 -13.88 5.80 -0.37
C GLY A 323 -15.26 5.77 -1.07
N PRO A 324 -16.21 6.67 -0.72
CA PRO A 324 -17.53 6.75 -1.36
C PRO A 324 -17.49 7.23 -2.83
N SER A 325 -16.31 7.61 -3.35
CA SER A 325 -16.09 8.08 -4.73
C SER A 325 -15.82 6.96 -5.74
N ILE A 326 -16.06 5.70 -5.37
CA ILE A 326 -15.84 4.51 -6.19
C ILE A 326 -17.20 3.84 -6.31
N GLY A 327 -17.83 4.00 -7.49
CA GLY A 327 -19.28 3.90 -7.68
C GLY A 327 -19.94 2.60 -7.19
N GLU A 328 -21.23 2.72 -6.90
CA GLU A 328 -22.11 1.65 -6.38
C GLU A 328 -22.29 0.46 -7.35
N ASP A 329 -21.81 0.57 -8.59
CA ASP A 329 -22.03 -0.41 -9.67
C ASP A 329 -20.85 -1.37 -9.95
N TYR A 330 -19.81 -1.39 -9.11
CA TYR A 330 -18.62 -2.19 -9.40
C TYR A 330 -18.72 -3.63 -8.88
N HIS A 331 -18.74 -4.58 -9.81
CA HIS A 331 -18.59 -6.01 -9.56
C HIS A 331 -17.20 -6.31 -8.96
N GLY A 332 -17.11 -6.51 -7.64
CA GLY A 332 -16.12 -7.38 -6.99
C GLY A 332 -14.64 -6.96 -6.96
N ASP A 333 -14.23 -5.84 -7.55
CA ASP A 333 -12.84 -5.37 -7.52
C ASP A 333 -12.62 -4.34 -6.38
N THR A 334 -11.68 -4.60 -5.45
CA THR A 334 -11.42 -3.72 -4.29
C THR A 334 -10.28 -2.74 -4.62
N ILE A 335 -10.57 -1.46 -4.80
CA ILE A 335 -9.51 -0.42 -4.87
C ILE A 335 -9.07 -0.09 -3.44
N VAL A 336 -7.81 -0.36 -3.11
CA VAL A 336 -7.25 -0.12 -1.78
C VAL A 336 -6.30 1.08 -1.84
N ARG A 337 -6.52 2.09 -1.00
CA ARG A 337 -5.49 3.12 -0.82
C ARG A 337 -4.35 2.51 0.00
N THR A 338 -3.16 2.40 -0.58
CA THR A 338 -1.99 1.99 0.20
C THR A 338 -1.39 3.24 0.83
N VAL A 339 -1.51 3.35 2.15
CA VAL A 339 -0.79 4.36 2.94
C VAL A 339 0.37 3.66 3.63
N LEU A 340 1.58 3.89 3.12
CA LEU A 340 2.81 3.41 3.73
C LEU A 340 3.22 4.39 4.81
N ASN A 341 2.77 4.13 6.03
CA ASN A 341 2.98 4.99 7.21
C ASN A 341 4.39 4.86 7.83
N ALA A 342 5.44 4.74 7.02
CA ALA A 342 6.81 4.73 7.52
C ALA A 342 7.65 5.80 6.82
N GLU A 343 8.24 6.70 7.61
CA GLU A 343 9.19 7.71 7.13
C GLU A 343 10.34 7.01 6.36
N GLY A 344 10.63 7.47 5.14
CA GLY A 344 11.73 6.94 4.32
C GLY A 344 11.35 5.86 3.30
N VAL A 345 10.14 5.29 3.33
CA VAL A 345 9.74 4.23 2.37
C VAL A 345 9.67 4.72 0.93
N ALA A 346 9.34 6.00 0.71
CA ALA A 346 9.35 6.61 -0.63
C ALA A 346 10.71 6.52 -1.34
N SER A 347 11.82 6.57 -0.58
CA SER A 347 13.17 6.48 -1.16
C SER A 347 13.59 5.07 -1.57
N ASP A 348 12.86 4.04 -1.13
CA ASP A 348 13.21 2.65 -1.41
C ASP A 348 12.62 2.15 -2.73
N PHE A 349 11.57 2.83 -3.23
CA PHE A 349 11.10 2.62 -4.58
C PHE A 349 12.11 3.16 -5.58
N SER A 350 12.38 2.40 -6.64
CA SER A 350 13.28 2.81 -7.71
C SER A 350 12.55 2.78 -9.05
N THR A 351 12.84 3.71 -9.95
CA THR A 351 12.17 3.75 -11.24
C THR A 351 12.83 2.80 -12.23
N VAL A 352 12.03 2.16 -13.09
CA VAL A 352 12.55 1.40 -14.23
C VAL A 352 12.81 2.40 -15.36
N GLY A 353 13.99 3.01 -15.35
CA GLY A 353 14.32 4.14 -16.23
C GLY A 353 13.79 5.49 -15.74
N GLN A 354 13.73 6.50 -16.63
CA GLN A 354 13.24 7.84 -16.28
C GLN A 354 11.71 7.93 -16.39
N LEU A 355 11.02 8.23 -15.29
CA LEU A 355 9.59 8.55 -15.34
C LEU A 355 9.35 10.04 -15.54
N TYR A 356 8.27 10.35 -16.28
CA TYR A 356 7.75 11.71 -16.44
C TYR A 356 6.35 11.76 -15.85
N ILE A 357 6.17 12.62 -14.85
CA ILE A 357 4.96 12.65 -14.04
C ILE A 357 4.16 13.91 -14.38
N PRO A 358 2.87 13.78 -14.75
CA PRO A 358 1.96 14.91 -14.91
C PRO A 358 1.91 15.75 -13.64
N ARG A 359 2.05 17.07 -13.73
CA ARG A 359 1.94 18.00 -12.60
C ARG A 359 0.66 18.81 -12.67
N THR A 360 0.31 19.24 -13.87
CA THR A 360 -0.92 19.98 -14.13
C THR A 360 -1.56 19.53 -15.43
N ALA A 361 -2.87 19.72 -15.55
CA ALA A 361 -3.62 19.59 -16.79
C ALA A 361 -4.34 20.91 -17.07
N THR A 362 -4.30 21.36 -18.32
CA THR A 362 -5.13 22.48 -18.77
C THR A 362 -6.47 21.94 -19.22
N VAL A 363 -7.52 22.52 -18.66
CA VAL A 363 -8.90 22.14 -18.83
C VAL A 363 -9.68 23.34 -19.33
N HIS A 364 -10.43 23.15 -20.41
CA HIS A 364 -11.32 24.13 -20.99
C HIS A 364 -12.76 23.86 -20.56
N LEU A 365 -13.37 24.85 -19.90
CA LEU A 365 -14.77 24.86 -19.47
C LEU A 365 -15.32 26.27 -19.64
N HIS A 366 -16.53 26.39 -20.17
CA HIS A 366 -17.23 27.68 -20.41
C HIS A 366 -16.39 28.74 -21.15
N GLY A 367 -15.62 28.34 -22.16
CA GLY A 367 -14.82 29.28 -22.96
C GLY A 367 -13.53 29.74 -22.28
N ARG A 368 -13.15 29.15 -21.13
CA ARG A 368 -11.95 29.51 -20.37
C ARG A 368 -11.06 28.31 -20.13
N ASP A 369 -9.76 28.52 -20.27
CA ASP A 369 -8.75 27.55 -19.85
C ASP A 369 -8.42 27.73 -18.36
N ARG A 370 -8.23 26.59 -17.70
CA ARG A 370 -7.91 26.48 -16.28
C ARG A 370 -6.86 25.40 -16.08
N GLU A 371 -5.85 25.71 -15.29
CA GLU A 371 -4.83 24.74 -14.91
C GLU A 371 -5.26 24.03 -13.62
N ILE A 372 -5.37 22.70 -13.69
CA ILE A 372 -5.72 21.83 -12.56
C ILE A 372 -4.48 21.03 -12.17
N ALA A 373 -4.12 21.07 -10.89
CA ALA A 373 -2.98 20.32 -10.38
C ALA A 373 -3.34 18.84 -10.18
N PHE A 374 -2.37 17.97 -10.43
CA PHE A 374 -2.41 16.61 -9.90
C PHE A 374 -2.09 16.62 -8.40
N GLU A 375 -2.53 15.58 -7.71
CA GLU A 375 -2.01 15.24 -6.39
C GLU A 375 -0.46 15.20 -6.37
N GLU A 376 0.14 15.27 -5.19
CA GLU A 376 1.60 15.11 -5.11
C GLU A 376 1.97 13.65 -5.40
N PHE A 377 2.86 13.43 -6.37
CA PHE A 377 3.35 12.09 -6.67
C PHE A 377 4.28 11.58 -5.59
N ARG A 378 3.75 10.69 -4.75
CA ARG A 378 4.42 10.05 -3.62
C ARG A 378 4.13 8.56 -3.65
N PRO A 379 5.06 7.71 -4.14
CA PRO A 379 4.84 6.26 -4.30
C PRO A 379 4.38 5.56 -3.02
N ASP A 380 4.74 6.12 -1.87
CA ASP A 380 4.39 5.65 -0.54
C ASP A 380 2.94 5.93 -0.13
N THR A 381 2.22 6.79 -0.85
CA THR A 381 0.86 7.22 -0.48
C THR A 381 -0.15 7.09 -1.62
N LEU A 382 0.20 6.45 -2.74
CA LEU A 382 -0.67 6.32 -3.90
C LEU A 382 -1.78 5.27 -3.69
N PHE A 383 -2.84 5.38 -4.48
CA PHE A 383 -3.86 4.35 -4.57
C PHE A 383 -3.29 3.08 -5.20
N LEU A 384 -3.41 1.94 -4.52
CA LEU A 384 -3.05 0.63 -5.07
C LEU A 384 -4.31 -0.01 -5.63
N ILE A 385 -4.32 -0.23 -6.93
CA ILE A 385 -5.34 -1.06 -7.54
C ILE A 385 -4.87 -2.49 -7.41
N SER A 386 -5.57 -3.22 -6.56
CA SER A 386 -5.30 -4.62 -6.32
C SER A 386 -6.57 -5.38 -6.58
N ARG A 387 -6.51 -6.43 -7.39
CA ARG A 387 -7.60 -7.40 -7.36
C ARG A 387 -7.46 -8.36 -6.19
N GLU A 388 -6.35 -8.29 -5.42
CA GLU A 388 -6.06 -9.09 -4.20
C GLU A 388 -7.29 -9.14 -3.31
N TRP A 389 -7.86 -10.33 -3.19
CA TRP A 389 -8.89 -10.59 -2.21
C TRP A 389 -8.30 -11.14 -0.95
N LEU A 390 -9.01 -10.80 0.09
CA LEU A 390 -8.48 -10.47 1.39
C LEU A 390 -9.03 -11.43 2.45
N CYS A 391 -9.62 -12.56 2.04
CA CYS A 391 -10.18 -13.59 2.91
C CYS A 391 -9.86 -14.98 2.33
N GLY A 392 -9.44 -15.93 3.17
CA GLY A 392 -9.17 -17.30 2.74
C GLY A 392 -8.12 -18.00 3.60
N SER A 393 -8.14 -17.79 4.90
CA SER A 393 -7.22 -18.45 5.83
C SER A 393 -7.84 -18.84 7.16
N CYS A 394 -9.14 -19.04 7.29
CA CYS A 394 -9.65 -19.38 8.61
C CYS A 394 -10.62 -20.57 8.64
N PRO A 395 -10.55 -21.36 9.73
CA PRO A 395 -9.88 -21.02 11.00
C PRO A 395 -8.40 -21.43 11.14
N HIS A 396 -7.63 -20.70 11.96
CA HIS A 396 -6.24 -21.00 12.33
C HIS A 396 -6.16 -21.82 13.61
N VAL A 397 -5.21 -22.74 13.71
CA VAL A 397 -4.95 -23.54 14.92
C VAL A 397 -3.57 -23.24 15.49
N PHE A 398 -3.53 -23.00 16.80
CA PHE A 398 -2.31 -22.79 17.58
C PHE A 398 -2.20 -23.81 18.70
N GLY A 399 -0.97 -24.14 19.11
CA GLY A 399 -0.66 -24.97 20.26
C GLY A 399 0.12 -24.19 21.33
N LEU A 400 -0.29 -24.27 22.59
CA LEU A 400 0.46 -23.72 23.72
C LEU A 400 1.45 -24.75 24.25
N ASP A 401 2.73 -24.57 23.99
CA ASP A 401 3.79 -25.50 24.36
C ASP A 401 3.85 -25.72 25.88
N LYS A 402 3.88 -27.00 26.30
CA LYS A 402 3.82 -27.41 27.72
C LYS A 402 5.03 -26.95 28.53
N GLU A 403 6.20 -26.88 27.90
CA GLU A 403 7.47 -26.67 28.59
C GLU A 403 7.85 -25.20 28.65
N THR A 404 7.64 -24.50 27.54
CA THR A 404 8.07 -23.12 27.32
C THR A 404 6.94 -22.11 27.55
N GLY A 405 5.67 -22.55 27.54
CA GLY A 405 4.50 -21.68 27.62
C GLY A 405 4.33 -20.77 26.40
N LYS A 406 5.03 -21.05 25.30
CA LYS A 406 4.92 -20.28 24.05
C LYS A 406 3.79 -20.81 23.19
N ILE A 407 3.17 -19.92 22.43
CA ILE A 407 2.15 -20.29 21.45
C ILE A 407 2.83 -20.54 20.10
N HIS A 408 2.55 -21.69 19.51
CA HIS A 408 3.04 -22.12 18.22
C HIS A 408 1.89 -22.14 17.23
N PHE A 409 2.08 -21.56 16.06
CA PHE A 409 1.16 -21.79 14.95
C PHE A 409 1.33 -23.23 14.46
N LEU A 410 0.23 -23.97 14.38
CA LEU A 410 0.24 -25.35 13.89
C LEU A 410 -0.11 -25.40 12.41
N ARG A 411 -1.28 -24.85 12.04
CA ARG A 411 -1.78 -24.84 10.65
C ARG A 411 -3.09 -24.06 10.51
N THR A 412 -3.49 -23.86 9.25
CA THR A 412 -4.87 -23.51 8.83
C THR A 412 -5.74 -24.78 8.73
N LEU A 413 -7.05 -24.60 8.94
CA LEU A 413 -8.10 -25.63 8.76
C LEU A 413 -8.96 -25.31 7.55
N PHE A 414 -9.51 -26.35 6.92
CA PHE A 414 -10.52 -26.29 5.86
C PHE A 414 -10.05 -25.62 4.56
N ASP A 415 -8.74 -25.62 4.29
CA ASP A 415 -8.15 -24.98 3.10
C ASP A 415 -8.74 -25.50 1.78
N ASN A 416 -9.15 -24.58 0.89
CA ASN A 416 -9.60 -24.83 -0.50
C ASN A 416 -10.84 -25.72 -0.70
N VAL A 417 -11.70 -25.90 0.30
CA VAL A 417 -12.88 -26.78 0.14
C VAL A 417 -14.17 -25.97 0.12
N GLY A 418 -15.12 -26.42 -0.70
CA GLY A 418 -16.46 -25.84 -0.82
C GLY A 418 -17.30 -26.01 0.46
N PRO A 419 -18.63 -25.92 0.38
CA PRO A 419 -19.53 -26.00 1.55
C PRO A 419 -19.58 -27.39 2.22
N ASP A 420 -18.70 -28.32 1.84
CA ASP A 420 -18.68 -29.69 2.31
C ASP A 420 -17.91 -29.78 3.63
N GLU A 421 -18.45 -30.56 4.58
CA GLU A 421 -17.82 -30.78 5.89
C GLU A 421 -16.60 -31.69 5.76
N ILE A 422 -15.44 -31.22 6.22
CA ILE A 422 -14.17 -31.97 6.20
C ILE A 422 -13.79 -32.35 7.61
N GLU A 423 -13.27 -33.56 7.81
CA GLU A 423 -12.60 -33.96 9.05
C GLU A 423 -11.08 -33.84 8.92
N GLU A 424 -10.46 -33.11 9.84
CA GLU A 424 -9.00 -32.96 9.92
C GLU A 424 -8.47 -33.49 11.26
N VAL A 425 -7.26 -34.05 11.24
CA VAL A 425 -6.61 -34.64 12.42
C VAL A 425 -5.26 -33.98 12.71
N ILE A 426 -5.03 -33.57 13.96
CA ILE A 426 -3.81 -32.90 14.42
C ILE A 426 -3.22 -33.66 15.61
N ASN A 427 -1.90 -33.89 15.59
CA ASN A 427 -1.18 -34.42 16.74
C ASN A 427 -0.89 -33.28 17.74
N CYS A 428 -1.29 -33.47 19.00
CA CYS A 428 -1.13 -32.46 20.05
C CYS A 428 0.04 -32.74 21.00
N GLU A 429 0.93 -33.69 20.66
CA GLU A 429 2.12 -33.97 21.46
C GLU A 429 2.95 -32.70 21.68
N GLY A 430 3.35 -32.46 22.94
CA GLY A 430 4.07 -31.25 23.34
C GLY A 430 3.21 -30.03 23.72
N TYR A 431 1.89 -30.02 23.47
CA TYR A 431 1.03 -28.85 23.72
C TYR A 431 0.01 -29.02 24.85
N SER A 432 -0.08 -28.04 25.76
CA SER A 432 -1.00 -27.99 26.92
C SER A 432 -2.38 -27.48 26.55
N LYS A 433 -2.47 -26.67 25.50
CA LYS A 433 -3.73 -26.19 24.92
C LYS A 433 -3.66 -26.15 23.41
N LEU A 434 -4.81 -26.30 22.77
CA LEU A 434 -5.06 -25.92 21.39
C LEU A 434 -5.98 -24.70 21.34
N ILE A 435 -5.71 -23.79 20.41
CA ILE A 435 -6.51 -22.58 20.19
C ILE A 435 -6.94 -22.56 18.73
N ILE A 436 -8.24 -22.54 18.48
CA ILE A 436 -8.82 -22.38 17.14
C ILE A 436 -9.35 -20.96 17.04
N ALA A 437 -8.89 -20.15 16.09
CA ALA A 437 -9.28 -18.75 15.99
C ALA A 437 -9.60 -18.30 14.56
N GLU A 438 -10.61 -17.42 14.46
CA GLU A 438 -11.07 -16.80 13.23
C GLU A 438 -10.58 -15.35 13.17
N PHE A 439 -9.74 -15.03 12.19
CA PHE A 439 -9.09 -13.72 12.06
C PHE A 439 -9.35 -13.04 10.72
N ASP A 440 -10.22 -13.63 9.91
CA ASP A 440 -10.65 -13.09 8.62
C ASP A 440 -12.15 -12.75 8.65
N ASN A 441 -12.62 -12.03 7.63
CA ASN A 441 -14.05 -11.71 7.48
C ASN A 441 -14.81 -12.93 6.93
N GLU A 442 -14.72 -14.03 7.67
CA GLU A 442 -15.26 -15.34 7.35
C GLU A 442 -16.14 -15.82 8.49
N VAL A 443 -17.11 -16.66 8.13
CA VAL A 443 -17.89 -17.43 9.07
C VAL A 443 -17.36 -18.85 9.05
N THR A 444 -16.68 -19.24 10.12
CA THR A 444 -16.25 -20.61 10.32
C THR A 444 -17.38 -21.41 11.00
N HIS A 445 -17.78 -22.52 10.40
CA HIS A 445 -18.74 -23.48 10.93
C HIS A 445 -18.02 -24.76 11.36
N ILE A 446 -17.92 -24.98 12.67
CA ILE A 446 -17.38 -26.20 13.26
C ILE A 446 -18.54 -27.15 13.54
N GLY A 447 -18.61 -28.25 12.82
CA GLY A 447 -19.58 -29.33 13.04
C GLY A 447 -19.27 -30.10 14.31
N SER A 448 -18.03 -30.58 14.47
CA SER A 448 -17.59 -31.29 15.67
C SER A 448 -16.11 -31.10 15.97
N VAL A 449 -15.74 -31.25 17.24
CA VAL A 449 -14.34 -31.42 17.65
C VAL A 449 -14.28 -32.62 18.56
N SER A 450 -13.31 -33.51 18.36
CA SER A 450 -13.03 -34.64 19.22
C SER A 450 -11.56 -34.66 19.66
N LEU A 451 -11.33 -35.10 20.90
CA LEU A 451 -10.01 -35.41 21.44
C LEU A 451 -9.96 -36.91 21.74
N ASP A 452 -9.03 -37.64 21.14
CA ASP A 452 -8.90 -39.10 21.23
C ASP A 452 -10.22 -39.84 20.94
N GLY A 453 -10.98 -39.34 19.97
CA GLY A 453 -12.29 -39.89 19.57
C GLY A 453 -13.44 -39.54 20.53
N VAL A 454 -13.20 -38.79 21.61
CA VAL A 454 -14.25 -38.26 22.48
C VAL A 454 -14.64 -36.87 21.99
N GLN A 455 -15.88 -36.72 21.56
CA GLN A 455 -16.40 -35.43 21.10
C GLN A 455 -16.48 -34.42 22.26
N VAL A 456 -15.78 -33.30 22.11
CA VAL A 456 -15.67 -32.22 23.11
C VAL A 456 -16.44 -30.95 22.69
N TYR A 457 -16.66 -30.74 21.40
CA TYR A 457 -17.51 -29.66 20.88
C TYR A 457 -18.44 -30.14 19.77
N ARG A 458 -19.55 -29.41 19.59
CA ARG A 458 -20.50 -29.59 18.50
C ARG A 458 -21.10 -28.25 18.07
N ASP A 459 -21.30 -28.10 16.76
CA ASP A 459 -22.11 -27.06 16.13
C ASP A 459 -21.80 -25.63 16.62
N ARG A 460 -20.55 -25.17 16.43
CA ARG A 460 -20.13 -23.82 16.79
C ARG A 460 -19.84 -22.96 15.55
N LYS A 461 -20.27 -21.71 15.62
CA LYS A 461 -19.94 -20.67 14.65
C LYS A 461 -18.83 -19.79 15.24
N LEU A 462 -17.80 -19.51 14.47
CA LEU A 462 -16.80 -18.48 14.78
C LEU A 462 -16.89 -17.38 13.72
N VAL A 463 -16.80 -16.13 14.16
CA VAL A 463 -16.66 -14.94 13.30
C VAL A 463 -15.38 -14.20 13.66
N TYR A 464 -15.03 -13.16 12.89
CA TYR A 464 -13.82 -12.37 13.12
C TYR A 464 -13.58 -12.02 14.61
N GLY A 465 -12.42 -12.43 15.11
CA GLY A 465 -11.98 -12.21 16.49
C GLY A 465 -12.39 -13.31 17.48
N ASP A 466 -13.23 -14.26 17.08
CA ASP A 466 -13.61 -15.39 17.94
C ASP A 466 -12.52 -16.44 18.04
N ALA A 467 -12.43 -17.07 19.22
CA ALA A 467 -11.57 -18.22 19.45
C ALA A 467 -12.22 -19.32 20.32
N ILE A 468 -11.67 -20.52 20.19
CA ILE A 468 -11.95 -21.69 21.04
C ILE A 468 -10.62 -22.14 21.65
N GLU A 469 -10.60 -22.31 22.96
CA GLU A 469 -9.50 -22.99 23.64
C GLU A 469 -9.91 -24.39 24.06
N LEU A 470 -8.95 -25.31 23.96
CA LEU A 470 -9.08 -26.71 24.30
C LEU A 470 -7.88 -27.14 25.12
N ASP A 471 -8.11 -27.59 26.34
CA ASP A 471 -7.05 -28.21 27.14
C ASP A 471 -6.70 -29.59 26.55
N VAL A 472 -5.42 -29.85 26.38
CA VAL A 472 -4.90 -31.11 25.82
C VAL A 472 -3.83 -31.70 26.75
N SER A 473 -3.94 -32.99 27.03
CA SER A 473 -3.04 -33.71 27.94
C SER A 473 -2.36 -34.89 27.25
N GLY A 474 -1.06 -35.07 27.48
CA GLY A 474 -0.30 -36.18 26.87
C GLY A 474 -0.16 -36.08 25.34
N ALA A 475 0.09 -37.22 24.70
CA ALA A 475 -0.03 -37.39 23.25
C ALA A 475 -1.49 -37.72 22.95
N CYS A 476 -2.23 -36.75 22.40
CA CYS A 476 -3.63 -36.90 22.02
C CYS A 476 -3.83 -36.55 20.54
N THR A 477 -4.87 -37.14 19.98
CA THR A 477 -5.30 -36.94 18.59
C THR A 477 -6.50 -36.01 18.59
N PHE A 478 -6.33 -34.80 18.07
CA PHE A 478 -7.42 -33.85 17.87
C PHE A 478 -8.04 -34.10 16.50
N SER A 479 -9.35 -34.31 16.42
CA SER A 479 -10.10 -34.26 15.15
C SER A 479 -11.11 -33.11 15.15
N ILE A 480 -11.23 -32.43 14.03
CA ILE A 480 -12.21 -31.35 13.84
C ILE A 480 -12.94 -31.53 12.53
N SER A 481 -14.27 -31.40 12.56
CA SER A 481 -15.10 -31.35 11.37
C SER A 481 -15.72 -29.96 11.18
N GLY A 482 -15.76 -29.49 9.94
CA GLY A 482 -16.36 -28.19 9.63
C GLY A 482 -16.13 -27.70 8.21
N HIS A 483 -16.54 -26.46 7.98
CA HIS A 483 -16.27 -25.69 6.77
C HIS A 483 -16.25 -24.19 7.14
N TYR A 484 -15.78 -23.34 6.25
CA TYR A 484 -15.95 -21.91 6.39
C TYR A 484 -16.73 -21.35 5.20
N ARG A 485 -17.33 -20.19 5.41
CA ARG A 485 -18.00 -19.42 4.37
C ARG A 485 -17.54 -17.97 4.49
N ALA A 486 -16.87 -17.46 3.46
CA ALA A 486 -16.62 -16.03 3.35
C ALA A 486 -17.97 -15.28 3.32
N GLU A 487 -18.10 -14.21 4.11
CA GLU A 487 -19.31 -13.37 4.08
C GLU A 487 -19.40 -12.53 2.79
N ILE A 488 -18.32 -12.51 2.01
CA ILE A 488 -18.22 -11.88 0.71
C ILE A 488 -18.26 -13.02 -0.33
N GLY A 489 -19.06 -12.90 -1.39
CA GLY A 489 -19.24 -13.99 -2.37
C GLY A 489 -17.95 -14.36 -3.14
N GLN A 490 -17.71 -15.66 -3.36
CA GLN A 490 -16.54 -16.19 -4.09
C GLN A 490 -16.36 -15.55 -5.49
N PRO A 491 -15.20 -14.96 -5.81
CA PRO A 491 -14.83 -14.59 -7.18
C PRO A 491 -14.05 -15.70 -7.89
N ALA A 492 -14.10 -15.72 -9.23
CA ALA A 492 -13.60 -16.82 -10.07
C ALA A 492 -12.06 -16.92 -10.26
N ASN A 493 -11.24 -16.09 -9.60
CA ASN A 493 -9.80 -15.98 -9.90
C ASN A 493 -8.92 -15.81 -8.64
N GLY A 494 -7.71 -16.43 -8.70
CA GLY A 494 -6.86 -16.84 -7.57
C GLY A 494 -6.00 -15.76 -6.93
N VAL A 495 -6.65 -14.88 -6.20
CA VAL A 495 -6.07 -13.61 -5.79
C VAL A 495 -6.05 -13.49 -4.23
N HIS A 496 -6.01 -14.62 -3.50
CA HIS A 496 -6.32 -14.71 -2.06
C HIS A 496 -5.17 -15.12 -1.10
N ARG A 497 -3.89 -15.05 -1.49
CA ARG A 497 -2.80 -15.65 -0.68
C ARG A 497 -2.12 -14.73 0.36
N ARG A 498 -2.15 -13.40 0.27
CA ARG A 498 -1.21 -12.52 1.02
C ARG A 498 -1.68 -11.82 2.32
N GLN A 499 -2.86 -12.11 2.86
CA GLN A 499 -3.22 -11.59 4.21
C GLN A 499 -2.64 -12.40 5.38
N LYS A 500 -2.15 -13.61 5.10
CA LYS A 500 -1.84 -14.63 6.10
C LYS A 500 -0.67 -14.24 7.02
N LEU A 501 0.41 -13.67 6.47
CA LEU A 501 1.68 -13.50 7.20
C LEU A 501 1.71 -12.30 8.16
N SER A 502 1.01 -11.20 7.87
CA SER A 502 1.07 -9.96 8.65
C SER A 502 0.16 -9.98 9.89
N LYS A 503 -1.06 -10.55 9.76
CA LYS A 503 -2.00 -10.72 10.88
C LYS A 503 -1.50 -11.78 11.88
N TYR A 504 -0.91 -12.87 11.39
CA TYR A 504 -0.21 -13.86 12.21
C TYR A 504 0.88 -13.22 13.09
N ARG A 505 1.79 -12.42 12.49
CA ARG A 505 2.88 -11.75 13.23
C ARG A 505 2.36 -10.70 14.22
N ALA A 506 1.23 -10.06 13.95
CA ALA A 506 0.60 -9.12 14.87
C ALA A 506 -0.03 -9.84 16.09
N TYR A 507 -0.74 -10.94 15.87
CA TYR A 507 -1.34 -11.76 16.93
C TYR A 507 -0.27 -12.44 17.80
N GLU A 508 0.81 -12.98 17.20
CA GLU A 508 1.98 -13.44 17.97
C GLU A 508 2.57 -12.33 18.85
N ARG A 509 2.55 -11.07 18.39
CA ARG A 509 3.05 -9.91 19.13
C ARG A 509 2.14 -9.56 20.31
N GLU A 510 0.83 -9.56 20.11
CA GLU A 510 -0.17 -9.29 21.15
C GLU A 510 -0.16 -10.38 22.23
N LEU A 511 -0.05 -11.65 21.84
CA LEU A 511 0.06 -12.77 22.78
C LEU A 511 1.38 -12.77 23.58
N ARG A 512 2.50 -12.37 22.95
CA ARG A 512 3.81 -12.23 23.63
C ARG A 512 3.85 -11.08 24.64
N LEU A 513 2.93 -10.12 24.54
CA LEU A 513 2.84 -8.98 25.47
C LEU A 513 1.99 -9.29 26.71
N GLY A 514 1.40 -10.48 26.79
CA GLY A 514 0.50 -10.87 27.88
C GLY A 514 -0.83 -10.13 27.78
N PHE A 515 -1.93 -10.87 27.91
CA PHE A 515 -3.23 -10.27 28.18
C PHE A 515 -3.06 -9.31 29.37
N ILE A 516 -3.15 -8.00 29.12
CA ILE A 516 -3.35 -7.03 30.18
C ILE A 516 -4.64 -7.47 30.87
N GLU A 517 -4.51 -7.84 32.14
CA GLU A 517 -5.59 -8.26 33.01
C GLU A 517 -6.79 -7.33 32.82
N ALA A 518 -7.92 -7.89 32.39
CA ALA A 518 -9.20 -7.24 32.56
C ALA A 518 -9.45 -7.12 34.07
N GLU A 519 -9.25 -5.92 34.61
CA GLU A 519 -9.60 -5.58 35.98
C GLU A 519 -11.08 -5.97 36.23
N LYS A 520 -11.27 -6.87 37.19
CA LYS A 520 -12.56 -7.05 37.86
C LYS A 520 -12.97 -5.72 38.48
N VAL A 521 -13.90 -5.01 37.85
CA VAL A 521 -14.68 -4.00 38.56
C VAL A 521 -15.77 -4.75 39.32
N GLY A 522 -15.50 -5.02 40.60
CA GLY A 522 -16.53 -5.39 41.57
C GLY A 522 -16.58 -4.33 42.67
N VAL A 523 -17.67 -3.55 42.69
CA VAL A 523 -18.74 -3.57 43.73
C VAL A 523 -20.04 -3.20 43.03
#